data_AF-A0A560PXG8-F1
#
_entry.id   AF-A0A560PXG8-F1
#
_cell.length_a   1.000
_cell.length_b   1.000
_cell.length_c   1.000
_cell.angle_alpha   90.00
_cell.angle_beta   90.00
_cell.angle_gamma   90.00
#
_symmetry.space_group_name_H-M   'P 1'
#
loop_
_entity.id
_entity.type
_entity.pdbx_description
1 polymer ?
#
loop_
_entity_poly.entity_id
_entity_poly.type
_entity_poly.pdbx_seq_one_letter_code
_entity_poly.pdbx_strand_id
1 'polypeptide(L)'
;MSQVKISGWGDEPPLFVRLLAAEAAATNRAKAGERIGMSRTAVSLILVNKYTSPSTAGVERRVMEVLGRIECVAVGDTLTVEQCQGFYKRSAPTHNPMAMQHWRACQQCPNNPNCGGDGYATVH
;
A
#
# COMPACT_ATOMS: atom_id res chain seq x y z
N MET A 1 4.16 11.02 -11.85
CA MET A 1 3.37 10.17 -10.93
C MET A 1 2.06 10.87 -10.64
N SER A 2 0.92 10.26 -10.97
CA SER A 2 -0.40 10.91 -10.84
C SER A 2 -0.88 10.84 -9.39
N GLN A 3 -1.02 12.00 -8.74
CA GLN A 3 -1.51 12.07 -7.36
C GLN A 3 -2.99 11.65 -7.28
N VAL A 4 -3.27 10.52 -6.63
CA VAL A 4 -4.64 10.04 -6.40
C VAL A 4 -5.19 10.70 -5.13
N LYS A 5 -6.20 11.57 -5.29
CA LYS A 5 -6.86 12.23 -4.16
C LYS A 5 -7.77 11.25 -3.41
N ILE A 6 -7.48 11.00 -2.14
CA ILE A 6 -8.28 10.17 -1.22
C ILE A 6 -8.83 10.95 -0.01
N SER A 7 -8.88 12.28 -0.11
CA SER A 7 -9.33 13.18 0.97
C SER A 7 -10.77 12.95 1.42
N GLY A 8 -11.58 12.20 0.66
CA GLY A 8 -12.95 11.85 1.05
C GLY A 8 -13.05 10.92 2.26
N TRP A 9 -11.95 10.28 2.66
CA TRP A 9 -11.89 9.33 3.79
C TRP A 9 -11.40 9.95 5.12
N GLY A 10 -11.10 11.25 5.15
CA GLY A 10 -10.55 11.94 6.33
C GLY A 10 -9.03 11.83 6.45
N ASP A 11 -8.50 12.21 7.63
CA ASP A 11 -7.06 12.28 7.92
C ASP A 11 -6.39 10.90 8.00
N GLU A 12 -7.15 9.87 8.41
CA GLU A 12 -6.66 8.49 8.50
C GLU A 12 -7.49 7.56 7.59
N PRO A 13 -7.21 7.55 6.27
CA PRO A 13 -7.94 6.70 5.33
C PRO A 13 -7.67 5.21 5.61
N PRO A 14 -8.67 4.33 5.43
CA PRO A 14 -8.50 2.89 5.61
C PRO A 14 -7.37 2.32 4.75
N LEU A 15 -6.76 1.24 5.23
CA LEU A 15 -5.60 0.65 4.59
C LEU A 15 -5.86 0.25 3.13
N PHE A 16 -6.97 -0.41 2.87
CA PHE A 16 -7.33 -0.84 1.51
C PHE A 16 -7.47 0.35 0.55
N VAL A 17 -7.94 1.50 1.03
CA VAL A 17 -8.04 2.73 0.22
C VAL A 17 -6.66 3.26 -0.12
N ARG A 18 -5.75 3.29 0.86
CA ARG A 18 -4.36 3.72 0.66
C ARG A 18 -3.64 2.81 -0.34
N LEU A 19 -3.85 1.50 -0.25
CA LEU A 19 -3.29 0.51 -1.18
C LEU A 19 -3.84 0.69 -2.59
N LEU A 20 -5.16 0.81 -2.72
CA LEU A 20 -5.79 1.03 -4.00
C LEU A 20 -5.35 2.36 -4.65
N ALA A 21 -5.14 3.40 -3.84
CA ALA A 21 -4.63 4.69 -4.30
C ALA A 21 -3.17 4.61 -4.77
N ALA A 22 -2.31 3.91 -4.02
CA ALA A 22 -0.91 3.69 -4.39
C ALA A 22 -0.81 2.90 -5.70
N GLU A 23 -1.57 1.82 -5.83
CA GLU A 23 -1.65 1.02 -7.05
C GLU A 23 -2.14 1.86 -8.24
N ALA A 24 -3.21 2.65 -8.06
CA ALA A 24 -3.74 3.51 -9.10
C ALA A 24 -2.78 4.67 -9.48
N ALA A 25 -1.91 5.10 -8.57
CA ALA A 25 -0.88 6.11 -8.83
C ALA A 25 0.32 5.53 -9.59
N ALA A 26 0.67 4.27 -9.30
CA ALA A 26 1.75 3.52 -9.96
C ALA A 26 1.35 3.06 -11.38
N THR A 27 0.11 2.59 -11.55
CA THR A 27 -0.42 2.11 -12.83
C THR A 27 -1.47 3.09 -13.39
N ASN A 28 -2.75 2.78 -13.20
CA ASN A 28 -3.90 3.64 -13.41
C ASN A 28 -5.15 2.99 -12.79
N ARG A 29 -6.26 3.73 -12.70
CA ARG A 29 -7.51 3.22 -12.07
C ARG A 29 -8.16 2.03 -12.81
N ALA A 30 -7.91 1.86 -14.10
CA ALA A 30 -8.45 0.72 -14.86
C ALA A 30 -7.68 -0.55 -14.50
N LYS A 31 -6.35 -0.53 -14.63
CA LYS A 31 -5.45 -1.62 -14.25
C LYS A 31 -5.59 -2.01 -12.78
N ALA A 32 -5.67 -1.02 -11.89
CA ALA A 32 -5.91 -1.26 -10.47
C ALA A 32 -7.23 -1.99 -10.23
N GLY A 33 -8.29 -1.62 -10.95
CA GLY A 33 -9.59 -2.28 -10.91
C GLY A 33 -9.54 -3.71 -11.44
N GLU A 34 -8.91 -3.92 -12.60
CA GLU A 34 -8.74 -5.24 -13.21
C GLU A 34 -8.03 -6.21 -12.25
N ARG A 35 -6.98 -5.75 -11.55
CA ARG A 35 -6.27 -6.55 -10.54
C ARG A 35 -7.17 -7.03 -9.40
N ILE A 36 -8.06 -6.18 -8.89
CA ILE A 36 -8.98 -6.52 -7.78
C ILE A 36 -10.34 -7.06 -8.26
N GLY A 37 -10.50 -7.28 -9.58
CA GLY A 37 -11.76 -7.74 -10.18
C GLY A 37 -12.91 -6.73 -10.07
N MET A 38 -12.62 -5.43 -10.12
CA MET A 38 -13.60 -4.34 -10.05
C MET A 38 -13.49 -3.39 -11.25
N SER A 39 -14.57 -2.68 -11.57
CA SER A 39 -14.54 -1.69 -12.66
C SER A 39 -13.76 -0.44 -12.27
N ARG A 40 -13.17 0.24 -13.27
CA ARG A 40 -12.52 1.56 -13.12
C ARG A 40 -13.43 2.57 -12.40
N THR A 41 -14.73 2.54 -12.70
CA THR A 41 -15.73 3.43 -12.09
C THR A 41 -15.88 3.13 -10.61
N ALA A 42 -15.98 1.86 -10.22
CA ALA A 42 -16.04 1.46 -8.82
C ALA A 42 -14.79 1.93 -8.06
N VAL A 43 -13.59 1.70 -8.63
CA VAL A 43 -12.32 2.21 -8.06
C VAL A 43 -12.36 3.72 -7.86
N SER A 44 -12.84 4.48 -8.85
CA SER A 44 -12.94 5.94 -8.73
C SER A 44 -13.90 6.36 -7.61
N LEU A 45 -15.05 5.70 -7.48
CA LEU A 45 -16.03 5.98 -6.42
C LEU A 45 -15.50 5.65 -5.03
N ILE A 46 -14.77 4.53 -4.90
CA ILE A 46 -14.12 4.13 -3.64
C ILE A 46 -13.09 5.18 -3.23
N LEU A 47 -12.21 5.61 -4.14
CA LEU A 47 -11.15 6.57 -3.82
C LEU A 47 -11.69 7.93 -3.34
N VAL A 48 -12.86 8.36 -3.84
CA VAL A 48 -13.50 9.62 -3.43
C VAL A 48 -14.52 9.45 -2.30
N ASN A 49 -14.62 8.26 -1.69
CA ASN A 49 -15.59 7.92 -0.64
C ASN A 49 -17.06 8.16 -1.07
N LYS A 50 -17.40 7.83 -2.32
CA LYS A 50 -18.78 7.92 -2.87
C LYS A 50 -19.31 6.56 -3.35
N TYR A 51 -18.71 5.47 -2.90
CA TYR A 51 -19.15 4.14 -3.28
C TYR A 51 -20.43 3.78 -2.51
N THR A 52 -21.57 3.74 -3.21
CA THR A 52 -22.93 3.60 -2.65
C THR A 52 -23.27 2.20 -2.13
N SER A 53 -22.27 1.35 -1.88
CA SER A 53 -22.49 0.02 -1.33
C SER A 53 -22.78 0.12 0.18
N PRO A 54 -23.71 -0.68 0.73
CA PRO A 54 -23.99 -0.72 2.17
C PRO A 54 -22.76 -1.15 3.00
N SER A 55 -21.77 -1.81 2.39
CA SER A 55 -20.50 -2.12 3.03
C SER A 55 -19.33 -2.10 2.04
N THR A 56 -18.16 -1.67 2.51
CA THR A 56 -16.88 -1.75 1.79
C THR A 56 -16.09 -3.03 2.11
N ALA A 57 -16.58 -3.91 2.99
CA ALA A 57 -15.86 -5.11 3.42
C ALA A 57 -15.49 -6.04 2.25
N GLY A 58 -16.35 -6.15 1.24
CA GLY A 58 -16.05 -6.95 0.04
C GLY A 58 -14.94 -6.36 -0.81
N VAL A 59 -14.86 -5.02 -0.88
CA VAL A 59 -13.80 -4.29 -1.58
C VAL A 59 -12.49 -4.46 -0.83
N GLU A 60 -12.52 -4.23 0.48
CA GLU A 60 -11.38 -4.41 1.38
C GLU A 60 -10.80 -5.80 1.25
N ARG A 61 -11.61 -6.86 1.35
CA ARG A 61 -11.14 -8.25 1.20
C ARG A 61 -10.40 -8.47 -0.12
N ARG A 62 -10.96 -8.01 -1.25
CA ARG A 62 -10.33 -8.15 -2.58
C ARG A 62 -9.02 -7.39 -2.68
N VAL A 63 -8.99 -6.16 -2.18
CA VAL A 63 -7.79 -5.33 -2.16
C VAL A 63 -6.72 -5.97 -1.28
N MET A 64 -7.07 -6.47 -0.09
CA MET A 64 -6.12 -7.10 0.82
C MET A 64 -5.61 -8.45 0.27
N GLU A 65 -6.44 -9.20 -0.46
CA GLU A 65 -6.00 -10.45 -1.08
C GLU A 65 -4.96 -10.23 -2.20
N VAL A 66 -5.18 -9.21 -3.04
CA VAL A 66 -4.38 -8.96 -4.26
C VAL A 66 -3.24 -7.96 -4.02
N LEU A 67 -3.53 -6.86 -3.33
CA LEU A 67 -2.59 -5.75 -3.08
C LEU A 67 -2.08 -5.74 -1.64
N GLY A 68 -2.66 -6.55 -0.76
CA GLY A 68 -2.22 -6.67 0.62
C GLY A 68 -0.98 -7.53 0.82
N ARG A 69 -0.42 -8.14 -0.24
CA ARG A 69 0.80 -8.95 -0.19
C ARG A 69 1.97 -8.17 -0.79
N ILE A 70 3.07 -8.08 -0.04
CA ILE A 70 4.32 -7.43 -0.44
C ILE A 70 5.45 -8.44 -0.32
N GLU A 71 6.19 -8.65 -1.39
CA GLU A 71 7.47 -9.38 -1.32
C GLU A 71 8.51 -8.50 -0.62
N CYS A 72 8.92 -8.91 0.58
CA CYS A 72 9.83 -8.13 1.40
C CYS A 72 11.24 -8.72 1.34
N VAL A 73 12.14 -8.04 0.63
CA VAL A 73 13.56 -8.43 0.54
C VAL A 73 14.28 -8.43 1.90
N ALA A 74 13.83 -7.60 2.85
CA ALA A 74 14.46 -7.50 4.17
C ALA A 74 14.09 -8.66 5.11
N VAL A 75 12.91 -9.27 4.90
CA VAL A 75 12.48 -10.48 5.63
C VAL A 75 12.79 -11.74 4.83
N GLY A 76 12.85 -11.65 3.50
CA GLY A 76 13.00 -12.80 2.61
C GLY A 76 11.70 -13.57 2.40
N ASP A 77 10.55 -12.97 2.73
CA ASP A 77 9.23 -13.61 2.61
C ASP A 77 8.16 -12.59 2.17
N THR A 78 6.96 -13.09 1.88
CA THR A 78 5.81 -12.28 1.52
C THR A 78 5.12 -11.81 2.80
N LEU A 79 5.05 -10.51 3.01
CA LEU A 79 4.39 -9.91 4.17
C LEU A 79 3.04 -9.33 3.79
N THR A 80 2.16 -9.24 4.78
CA THR A 80 1.01 -8.35 4.63
C THR A 80 1.46 -6.90 4.66
N VAL A 81 0.67 -6.02 4.06
CA VAL A 81 0.92 -4.58 4.12
C VAL A 81 0.95 -4.10 5.58
N GLU A 82 0.07 -4.61 6.45
CA GLU A 82 0.06 -4.25 7.88
C GLU A 82 1.39 -4.58 8.55
N GLN A 83 1.93 -5.76 8.27
CA GLN A 83 3.25 -6.16 8.76
C GLN A 83 4.34 -5.24 8.22
N CYS A 84 4.32 -4.95 6.91
CA CYS A 84 5.25 -4.01 6.28
C CYS A 84 5.17 -2.61 6.95
N GLN A 85 3.97 -2.12 7.23
CA GLN A 85 3.76 -0.85 7.96
C GLN A 85 4.33 -0.89 9.37
N GLY A 86 4.12 -2.00 10.09
CA GLY A 86 4.75 -2.21 11.39
C GLY A 86 6.28 -2.13 11.34
N PHE A 87 6.90 -2.68 10.28
CA PHE A 87 8.36 -2.70 10.16
C PHE A 87 9.00 -1.35 9.84
N TYR A 88 8.40 -0.53 8.98
CA TYR A 88 8.97 0.79 8.68
C TYR A 88 8.57 1.88 9.68
N LYS A 89 7.41 1.76 10.36
CA LYS A 89 6.95 2.71 11.39
C LYS A 89 7.63 2.53 12.74
N ARG A 90 8.24 1.37 13.01
CA ARG A 90 8.91 1.14 14.30
C ARG A 90 10.11 2.07 14.51
N SER A 91 10.36 2.39 15.77
CA SER A 91 11.57 3.11 16.18
C SER A 91 12.84 2.32 15.87
N ALA A 92 13.94 3.04 15.64
CA ALA A 92 15.24 2.43 15.40
C ALA A 92 15.62 1.48 16.56
N PRO A 93 15.84 0.17 16.29
CA PRO A 93 16.23 -0.77 17.33
C PRO A 93 17.62 -0.41 17.89
N THR A 94 17.81 -0.42 19.21
CA THR A 94 19.08 -0.02 19.85
C THR A 94 19.96 -1.20 20.29
N HIS A 95 19.38 -2.38 20.51
CA HIS A 95 20.07 -3.54 21.12
C HIS A 95 20.12 -4.79 20.25
N ASN A 96 19.54 -4.76 19.04
CA ASN A 96 19.55 -5.92 18.14
C ASN A 96 20.09 -5.51 16.74
N PRO A 97 21.30 -5.96 16.36
CA PRO A 97 21.92 -5.58 15.10
C PRO A 97 21.17 -6.10 13.87
N MET A 98 20.56 -7.30 13.93
CA MET A 98 19.72 -7.81 12.84
C MET A 98 18.45 -6.98 12.67
N ALA A 99 17.82 -6.60 13.78
CA ALA A 99 16.65 -5.72 13.74
C ALA A 99 17.02 -4.32 13.18
N MET A 100 18.21 -3.81 13.51
CA MET A 100 18.72 -2.54 12.98
C MET A 100 18.99 -2.62 11.48
N GLN A 101 19.57 -3.72 10.97
CA GLN A 101 19.76 -3.92 9.53
C GLN A 101 18.43 -3.94 8.78
N HIS A 102 17.44 -4.70 9.28
CA HIS A 102 16.10 -4.71 8.71
C HIS A 102 15.48 -3.31 8.74
N TRP A 103 15.57 -2.59 9.86
CA TRP A 103 15.05 -1.21 9.94
C TRP A 103 15.70 -0.29 8.89
N ARG A 104 17.03 -0.35 8.70
CA ARG A 104 17.72 0.42 7.66
C ARG A 104 17.28 0.05 6.25
N ALA A 105 17.04 -1.24 5.99
CA ALA A 105 16.49 -1.69 4.71
C ALA A 105 15.07 -1.14 4.49
N CYS A 106 14.22 -1.11 5.52
CA CYS A 106 12.90 -0.47 5.45
C CYS A 106 12.99 1.03 5.19
N GLN A 107 13.95 1.75 5.78
CA GLN A 107 14.11 3.20 5.53
C GLN A 107 14.50 3.53 4.08
N GLN A 108 15.14 2.58 3.38
CA GLN A 108 15.55 2.70 1.97
C GLN A 108 14.60 1.97 1.00
N CYS A 109 13.51 1.40 1.50
CA CYS A 109 12.61 0.58 0.70
C CYS A 109 11.68 1.48 -0.14
N PRO A 110 11.46 1.17 -1.44
CA PRO A 110 10.52 1.93 -2.28
C PRO A 110 9.07 1.85 -1.77
N ASN A 111 8.73 0.82 -1.00
CA ASN A 111 7.42 0.68 -0.36
C ASN A 111 7.26 1.55 0.90
N ASN A 112 8.34 2.16 1.40
CA ASN A 112 8.28 3.08 2.53
C ASN A 112 8.00 4.50 2.04
N PRO A 113 6.86 5.10 2.40
CA PRO A 113 6.51 6.46 1.98
C PRO A 113 7.46 7.55 2.52
N ASN A 114 8.26 7.23 3.55
CA ASN A 114 9.26 8.16 4.11
C ASN A 114 10.65 7.99 3.49
N CYS A 115 10.82 7.10 2.50
CA CYS A 115 12.09 6.92 1.81
C CYS A 115 12.42 8.17 0.98
N GLY A 116 13.32 9.00 1.49
CA GLY A 116 13.76 10.26 0.87
C GLY A 116 14.73 10.09 -0.30
N GLY A 117 14.59 9.04 -1.11
CA GLY A 117 15.45 8.78 -2.26
C GLY A 117 14.64 8.46 -3.51
N ASP A 118 14.77 9.31 -4.53
CA ASP A 118 14.25 9.14 -5.89
C ASP A 118 14.53 7.75 -6.50
N GLY A 119 13.46 7.02 -6.86
CA GLY A 119 13.54 5.78 -7.66
C GLY A 119 14.28 4.66 -6.92
N TYR A 120 14.16 3.38 -7.22
CA TYR A 120 13.80 2.63 -8.40
C TYR A 120 13.65 1.17 -7.93
N ALA A 121 12.87 0.38 -8.66
CA ALA A 121 12.93 -1.08 -8.82
C ALA A 121 11.52 -1.67 -8.84
N THR A 122 10.89 -1.53 -10.01
CA THR A 122 10.20 -2.65 -10.64
C THR A 122 11.01 -3.93 -10.43
N VAL A 123 10.44 -4.91 -9.74
CA VAL A 123 10.92 -6.30 -9.80
C VAL A 123 9.87 -7.06 -10.60
N HIS A 124 10.35 -7.73 -11.64
CA HIS A 124 9.63 -8.47 -12.67
C HIS A 124 8.78 -9.61 -12.12
#